data_AF-A0A1A9D6J6-F1
#
_entry.id   AF-A0A1A9D6J6-F1
#
_cell.length_a   1.000
_cell.length_b   1.000
_cell.length_c   1.000
_cell.angle_alpha   90.00
_cell.angle_beta   90.00
_cell.angle_gamma   90.00
#
_symmetry.space_group_name_H-M   'P 1'
#
loop_
_entity.id
_entity.type
_entity.pdbx_description
1 polymer ?
#
loop_
_entity_poly.entity_id
_entity_poly.type
_entity_poly.pdbx_seq_one_letter_code
_entity_poly.pdbx_strand_id
1 'polypeptide(L)'
;MTGWIRHTPRRVVAPVLAVAACLLFVGSLSHFTDLVRHGLYPYAWAPGWLNLYWSSLAVLDTLAAALLIGGRRRGMDLACAVMATDTAANWYAAYGIQHSGLADQPGLRRLLAFAVLVFCAAPFVRRHLAP
;
A
#
# COMPACT_ATOMS: atom_id res chain seq x y z
N MET A 1 -5.93 18.97 27.60
CA MET A 1 -6.80 17.80 27.36
C MET A 1 -6.27 17.03 26.16
N THR A 2 -5.44 16.00 26.33
CA THR A 2 -5.04 15.01 25.28
C THR A 2 -4.29 13.82 25.93
N GLY A 3 -4.84 13.29 27.04
CA GLY A 3 -4.27 12.14 27.76
C GLY A 3 -4.69 10.77 27.23
N TRP A 4 -5.65 10.71 26.30
CA TRP A 4 -6.39 9.48 25.98
C TRP A 4 -5.73 8.56 24.94
N ILE A 5 -4.60 8.93 24.34
CA ILE A 5 -3.97 8.13 23.26
C ILE A 5 -2.88 7.16 23.78
N ARG A 6 -2.61 7.09 25.09
CA ARG A 6 -1.41 6.41 25.59
C ARG A 6 -1.45 4.88 25.62
N HIS A 7 -2.58 4.22 25.43
CA HIS A 7 -2.63 2.76 25.49
C HIS A 7 -3.61 2.16 24.46
N THR A 8 -3.24 2.13 23.17
CA THR A 8 -3.94 1.23 22.25
C THR A 8 -3.56 -0.20 22.64
N PRO A 9 -4.51 -1.09 22.95
CA PRO A 9 -4.21 -2.44 23.38
C PRO A 9 -3.47 -3.19 22.27
N ARG A 10 -2.44 -3.98 22.61
CA ARG A 10 -1.72 -4.85 21.64
C ARG A 10 -2.68 -5.75 20.85
N ARG A 11 -3.82 -6.11 21.44
CA ARG A 11 -4.91 -6.89 20.82
C ARG A 11 -5.61 -6.20 19.65
N VAL A 12 -5.54 -4.86 19.56
CA VAL A 12 -6.09 -4.08 18.43
C VAL A 12 -5.01 -3.83 17.38
N VAL A 13 -3.76 -3.66 17.80
CA VAL A 13 -2.61 -3.40 16.90
C VAL A 13 -2.26 -4.62 16.05
N ALA A 14 -2.28 -5.82 16.64
CA ALA A 14 -1.95 -7.07 15.95
C ALA A 14 -2.86 -7.38 14.74
N PRO A 15 -4.21 -7.33 14.84
CA PRO A 15 -5.07 -7.59 13.69
C PRO A 15 -4.91 -6.53 12.59
N VAL A 16 -4.70 -5.26 12.95
CA VAL A 16 -4.45 -4.19 11.97
C VAL A 16 -3.15 -4.45 11.19
N LEU A 17 -2.09 -4.86 11.88
CA LEU A 17 -0.83 -5.27 11.25
C LEU A 17 -1.01 -6.49 10.33
N ALA A 18 -1.76 -7.50 10.78
CA ALA A 18 -2.03 -8.70 9.99
C ALA A 18 -2.82 -8.36 8.71
N VAL A 19 -3.85 -7.51 8.82
CA VAL A 19 -4.63 -7.02 7.67
C VAL A 19 -3.74 -6.23 6.73
N ALA A 20 -2.91 -5.30 7.25
CA ALA A 20 -2.02 -4.50 6.41
C ALA A 20 -0.99 -5.36 5.67
N ALA A 21 -0.34 -6.30 6.35
CA ALA A 21 0.62 -7.22 5.75
C ALA A 21 -0.05 -8.13 4.70
N CYS A 22 -1.25 -8.63 4.98
CA CYS A 22 -2.01 -9.46 4.04
C CYS A 22 -2.37 -8.67 2.77
N LEU A 23 -2.89 -7.45 2.92
CA LEU A 23 -3.29 -6.62 1.78
C LEU A 23 -2.09 -6.17 0.94
N LEU A 24 -0.94 -5.87 1.55
CA LEU A 24 0.32 -5.65 0.82
C LEU A 24 0.74 -6.90 0.04
N PHE A 25 0.64 -8.08 0.65
CA PHE A 25 0.97 -9.32 -0.03
C PHE A 25 0.04 -9.61 -1.23
N VAL A 26 -1.27 -9.31 -1.10
CA VAL A 26 -2.24 -9.43 -2.20
C VAL A 26 -1.92 -8.43 -3.32
N GLY A 27 -1.54 -7.19 -2.99
CA GLY A 27 -1.06 -6.19 -3.96
C GLY A 27 0.18 -6.69 -4.70
N SER A 28 1.18 -7.14 -3.95
CA SER A 28 2.40 -7.75 -4.50
C SER A 28 2.09 -8.90 -5.46
N LEU A 29 1.23 -9.84 -5.05
CA LEU A 29 0.90 -11.00 -5.88
C LEU A 29 0.23 -10.56 -7.18
N SER A 30 -0.62 -9.53 -7.14
CA SER A 30 -1.26 -8.96 -8.33
C SER A 30 -0.22 -8.39 -9.30
N HIS A 31 0.71 -7.56 -8.80
CA HIS A 31 1.80 -7.01 -9.60
C HIS A 31 2.76 -8.09 -10.13
N PHE A 32 3.03 -9.13 -9.33
CA PHE A 32 3.83 -10.27 -9.76
C PHE A 32 3.13 -11.06 -10.86
N THR A 33 1.82 -11.29 -10.76
CA THR A 33 1.05 -11.95 -11.82
C THR A 33 1.05 -11.16 -13.11
N ASP A 34 0.93 -9.82 -13.04
CA ASP A 34 1.03 -8.93 -14.19
C ASP A 34 2.42 -9.01 -14.82
N LEU A 35 3.48 -9.00 -14.00
CA LEU A 35 4.86 -9.09 -14.44
C LEU A 35 5.15 -10.43 -15.15
N VAL A 36 4.64 -11.54 -14.62
CA VAL A 36 4.82 -12.88 -15.21
C VAL A 36 4.03 -13.01 -16.53
N ARG A 37 2.83 -12.43 -16.61
CA ARG A 37 1.94 -12.58 -17.78
C ARG A 37 2.25 -11.61 -18.91
N HIS A 38 2.67 -10.39 -18.57
CA HIS A 38 2.76 -9.27 -19.50
C HIS A 38 4.12 -8.56 -19.48
N GLY A 39 5.06 -9.03 -18.65
CA GLY A 39 6.39 -8.43 -18.54
C GLY A 39 6.39 -7.10 -17.79
N LEU A 40 7.45 -6.31 -17.99
CA LEU A 40 7.64 -5.02 -17.30
C LEU A 40 6.68 -3.91 -17.76
N TYR A 41 5.92 -4.14 -18.82
CA TYR A 41 4.98 -3.19 -19.41
C TYR A 41 3.58 -3.79 -19.52
N PRO A 42 2.95 -4.13 -18.38
CA PRO A 42 1.66 -4.83 -18.37
C PRO A 42 0.52 -4.03 -19.01
N TYR A 43 0.58 -2.70 -18.98
CA TYR A 43 -0.47 -1.81 -19.46
C TYR A 43 -0.02 -1.05 -20.70
N ALA A 44 -0.52 -1.47 -21.87
CA ALA A 44 -0.19 -0.86 -23.16
C ALA A 44 -0.61 0.62 -23.29
N TRP A 45 -1.64 1.04 -22.56
CA TRP A 45 -2.13 2.42 -22.55
C TRP A 45 -1.31 3.35 -21.63
N ALA A 46 -0.52 2.78 -20.71
CA ALA A 46 0.17 3.54 -19.69
C ALA A 46 1.60 3.92 -20.14
N PRO A 47 2.09 5.12 -19.78
CA PRO A 47 3.49 5.49 -20.00
C PRO A 47 4.47 4.49 -19.40
N GLY A 48 5.64 4.35 -20.01
CA GLY A 48 6.64 3.37 -19.58
C GLY A 48 7.08 3.51 -18.12
N TRP A 49 7.23 4.74 -17.62
CA TRP A 49 7.60 4.99 -16.23
C TRP A 49 6.54 4.50 -15.22
N LEU A 50 5.26 4.57 -15.60
CA LEU A 50 4.15 4.17 -14.74
C LEU A 50 4.04 2.65 -14.67
N ASN A 51 4.26 1.98 -15.81
CA ASN A 51 4.44 0.53 -15.86
C ASN A 51 5.60 0.05 -14.98
N LEU A 52 6.78 0.66 -15.13
CA LEU A 52 7.95 0.31 -14.30
C LEU A 52 7.68 0.54 -12.81
N TYR A 53 6.99 1.62 -12.47
CA TYR A 53 6.56 1.88 -11.12
C TYR A 53 5.66 0.76 -10.58
N TRP A 54 4.57 0.41 -11.28
CA TRP A 54 3.68 -0.67 -10.85
C TRP A 54 4.37 -2.03 -10.80
N SER A 55 5.27 -2.35 -11.73
CA SER A 55 6.07 -3.58 -11.64
C SER A 55 6.98 -3.59 -10.40
N SER A 56 7.54 -2.43 -10.02
CA SER A 56 8.39 -2.33 -8.82
C SER A 56 7.62 -2.56 -7.52
N LEU A 57 6.31 -2.31 -7.51
CA LEU A 57 5.46 -2.52 -6.33
C LEU A 57 5.42 -3.99 -5.90
N ALA A 58 5.57 -4.95 -6.82
CA ALA A 58 5.71 -6.37 -6.47
C ALA A 58 6.83 -6.60 -5.44
N VAL A 59 7.95 -5.89 -5.60
CA VAL A 59 9.10 -5.99 -4.69
C VAL A 59 8.87 -5.14 -3.44
N LEU A 60 8.41 -3.90 -3.60
CA LEU A 60 8.24 -2.95 -2.49
C LEU A 60 7.17 -3.40 -1.49
N ASP A 61 6.03 -3.91 -1.97
CA ASP A 61 4.95 -4.43 -1.15
C ASP A 61 5.38 -5.68 -0.39
N THR A 62 6.08 -6.61 -1.06
CA THR A 62 6.63 -7.81 -0.42
C THR A 62 7.61 -7.43 0.69
N LEU A 63 8.50 -6.48 0.43
CA LEU A 63 9.46 -6.00 1.41
C LEU A 63 8.75 -5.32 2.60
N ALA A 64 7.75 -4.47 2.34
CA ALA A 64 6.97 -3.81 3.38
C ALA A 64 6.24 -4.84 4.25
N ALA A 65 5.59 -5.83 3.63
CA ALA A 65 4.91 -6.91 4.33
C ALA A 65 5.88 -7.73 5.19
N ALA A 66 7.01 -8.15 4.63
CA ALA A 66 8.04 -8.92 5.35
C ALA A 66 8.60 -8.15 6.56
N LEU A 67 8.87 -6.85 6.41
CA LEU A 67 9.34 -6.00 7.50
C LEU A 67 8.28 -5.80 8.59
N LEU A 68 6.99 -5.68 8.21
CA LEU A 68 5.89 -5.58 9.16
C LEU A 68 5.69 -6.89 9.94
N ILE A 69 5.75 -8.04 9.28
CA ILE A 69 5.70 -9.37 9.91
C ILE A 69 6.89 -9.55 10.87
N GLY A 70 8.07 -9.07 10.47
CA GLY A 70 9.26 -9.03 11.32
C GLY A 70 9.21 -7.99 12.45
N GLY A 71 8.10 -7.26 12.61
CA GLY A 71 7.92 -6.29 13.68
C GLY A 71 8.79 -5.02 13.57
N ARG A 72 9.24 -4.67 12.37
CA ARG A 72 10.19 -3.56 12.12
C ARG A 72 9.45 -2.26 11.75
N ARG A 73 9.81 -1.14 12.38
CA ARG A 73 9.25 0.21 12.10
C ARG A 73 9.41 0.60 10.64
N ARG A 74 10.54 0.23 10.04
CA ARG A 74 10.82 0.48 8.62
C ARG A 74 9.77 -0.13 7.68
N GLY A 75 9.12 -1.23 8.07
CA GLY A 75 8.03 -1.80 7.29
C GLY A 75 6.81 -0.89 7.23
N MET A 76 6.47 -0.25 8.35
CA MET A 76 5.37 0.72 8.42
C MET A 76 5.70 2.00 7.64
N ASP A 77 6.94 2.48 7.75
CA ASP A 77 7.41 3.67 7.02
C ASP A 77 7.38 3.42 5.50
N LEU A 78 7.85 2.25 5.06
CA LEU A 78 7.80 1.83 3.66
C LEU A 78 6.36 1.66 3.18
N ALA A 79 5.49 1.02 3.96
CA ALA A 79 4.07 0.88 3.60
C ALA A 79 3.38 2.24 3.43
N CYS A 80 3.68 3.23 4.27
CA CYS A 80 3.16 4.58 4.10
C CYS A 80 3.67 5.25 2.82
N ALA A 81 4.96 5.10 2.51
CA ALA A 81 5.54 5.64 1.29
C ALA A 81 4.93 5.00 0.02
N VAL A 82 4.75 3.67 0.04
CA VAL A 82 4.09 2.95 -1.06
C VAL A 82 2.65 3.41 -1.20
N MET A 83 1.85 3.44 -0.14
CA MET A 83 0.45 3.89 -0.21
C MET A 83 0.32 5.32 -0.75
N ALA A 84 1.21 6.24 -0.34
CA ALA A 84 1.20 7.61 -0.82
C ALA A 84 1.51 7.69 -2.33
N THR A 85 2.57 7.02 -2.76
CA THR A 85 3.02 7.05 -4.15
C THR A 85 2.07 6.29 -5.08
N ASP A 86 1.53 5.15 -4.63
CA ASP A 86 0.68 4.29 -5.45
C ASP A 86 -0.71 4.91 -5.63
N THR A 87 -1.24 5.52 -4.56
CA THR A 87 -2.47 6.31 -4.65
C THR A 87 -2.30 7.47 -5.63
N ALA A 88 -1.18 8.19 -5.57
CA ALA A 88 -0.91 9.30 -6.49
C ALA A 88 -0.77 8.82 -7.95
N ALA A 89 -0.06 7.71 -8.17
CA ALA A 89 0.12 7.10 -9.49
C ALA A 89 -1.22 6.66 -10.09
N ASN A 90 -2.05 5.95 -9.32
CA ASN A 90 -3.37 5.51 -9.77
C ASN A 90 -4.36 6.67 -9.95
N TRP A 91 -4.25 7.72 -9.14
CA TRP A 91 -5.04 8.93 -9.33
C TRP A 91 -4.68 9.64 -10.64
N TYR A 92 -3.37 9.81 -10.89
CA TYR A 92 -2.88 10.37 -12.15
C TYR A 92 -3.33 9.52 -13.34
N ALA A 93 -3.25 8.19 -13.24
CA ALA A 93 -3.69 7.28 -14.28
C ALA A 93 -5.19 7.42 -14.58
N ALA A 94 -6.03 7.41 -13.53
CA ALA A 94 -7.48 7.48 -13.66
C ALA A 94 -7.94 8.82 -14.25
N TYR A 95 -7.49 9.95 -13.70
CA TYR A 95 -7.96 11.27 -14.10
C TYR A 95 -7.14 11.87 -15.25
N GLY A 96 -5.81 11.77 -15.17
CA GLY A 96 -4.89 12.41 -16.11
C GLY A 96 -4.71 11.67 -17.43
N ILE A 97 -4.81 10.34 -17.44
CA ILE A 97 -4.66 9.53 -18.66
C ILE A 97 -5.99 8.99 -19.16
N GLN A 98 -6.75 8.32 -18.28
CA GLN A 98 -8.00 7.64 -18.67
C GLN A 98 -9.24 8.54 -18.63
N HIS A 99 -9.12 9.76 -18.09
CA HIS A 99 -10.20 10.75 -17.97
C HIS A 99 -11.47 10.18 -17.32
N SER A 100 -11.27 9.33 -16.32
CA SER A 100 -12.30 8.61 -15.57
C SER A 100 -12.43 9.15 -14.15
N GLY A 101 -13.58 8.95 -13.51
CA GLY A 101 -13.82 9.36 -12.14
C GLY A 101 -13.56 8.25 -11.13
N LEU A 102 -13.50 8.60 -9.84
CA LEU A 102 -13.43 7.64 -8.74
C LEU A 102 -14.61 6.64 -8.72
N ALA A 103 -15.77 7.07 -9.24
CA ALA A 103 -16.95 6.21 -9.38
C ALA A 103 -16.74 5.05 -10.36
N ASP A 104 -15.91 5.26 -11.37
CA ASP A 104 -15.68 4.31 -12.46
C ASP A 104 -14.52 3.34 -12.14
N GLN A 105 -13.73 3.67 -11.12
CA GLN A 105 -12.49 2.98 -10.78
C GLN A 105 -12.59 2.22 -9.46
N PRO A 106 -13.18 1.00 -9.45
CA PRO A 106 -13.30 0.19 -8.25
C PRO A 106 -11.95 -0.16 -7.62
N GLY A 107 -10.88 -0.28 -8.42
CA GLY A 107 -9.51 -0.48 -7.93
C GLY A 107 -9.02 0.69 -7.09
N LEU A 108 -9.12 1.92 -7.61
CA LEU A 108 -8.72 3.14 -6.92
C LEU A 108 -9.48 3.35 -5.60
N ARG A 109 -10.78 3.01 -5.55
CA ARG A 109 -11.56 3.07 -4.30
C ARG A 109 -11.02 2.14 -3.22
N ARG A 110 -10.71 0.89 -3.58
CA ARG A 110 -10.13 -0.08 -2.63
C ARG A 110 -8.75 0.37 -2.16
N LEU A 111 -7.93 0.87 -3.08
CA LEU A 111 -6.61 1.41 -2.77
C LEU A 111 -6.71 2.58 -1.78
N LEU A 112 -7.62 3.53 -2.00
CA LEU A 112 -7.85 4.65 -1.07
C LEU A 112 -8.29 4.18 0.31
N ALA A 113 -9.23 3.23 0.38
CA ALA A 113 -9.66 2.66 1.65
C ALA A 113 -8.49 2.02 2.41
N PHE A 114 -7.61 1.32 1.67
CA PHE A 114 -6.41 0.73 2.26
C PHE A 114 -5.39 1.79 2.70
N ALA A 115 -5.14 2.82 1.88
CA ALA A 115 -4.26 3.92 2.21
C ALA A 115 -4.72 4.65 3.49
N VAL A 116 -6.02 4.92 3.62
CA VAL A 116 -6.61 5.51 4.85
C VAL A 116 -6.33 4.62 6.06
N LEU A 117 -6.54 3.31 5.95
CA LEU A 117 -6.23 2.36 7.03
C LEU A 117 -4.75 2.44 7.42
N VAL A 118 -3.84 2.41 6.45
CA VAL A 118 -2.38 2.46 6.68
C VAL A 118 -1.98 3.77 7.35
N PHE A 119 -2.42 4.93 6.84
CA PHE A 119 -2.06 6.23 7.40
C PHE A 119 -2.64 6.45 8.79
N CYS A 120 -3.90 6.06 9.02
CA CYS A 120 -4.52 6.17 10.34
C CYS A 120 -3.86 5.22 11.34
N ALA A 121 -3.48 4.01 10.92
CA ALA A 121 -2.83 3.03 11.80
C ALA A 121 -1.36 3.36 12.11
N ALA A 122 -0.64 3.98 11.16
CA ALA A 122 0.79 4.26 11.23
C ALA A 122 1.27 4.81 12.58
N PRO A 123 0.74 5.93 13.12
CA PRO A 123 1.25 6.50 14.37
C PRO A 123 1.05 5.59 15.59
N PHE A 124 -0.02 4.79 15.61
CA PHE A 124 -0.34 3.89 16.71
C PHE A 124 0.46 2.59 16.65
N VAL A 125 0.69 2.07 15.44
CA VAL A 125 1.42 0.82 15.21
C VAL A 125 2.92 1.05 15.38
N ARG A 126 3.46 2.13 14.80
CA ARG A 126 4.91 2.41 14.74
C ARG A 126 5.57 2.47 16.12
N ARG A 127 4.86 2.97 17.14
CA ARG A 127 5.35 3.01 18.55
C ARG A 127 5.51 1.62 19.19
N HIS A 128 4.87 0.58 18.65
CA HIS A 128 4.95 -0.79 19.16
C HIS A 128 5.95 -1.67 18.40
N LEU A 129 6.49 -1.18 17.27
CA LEU A 129 7.46 -1.90 16.46
C LEU A 129 8.91 -1.60 16.90
N ALA A 130 9.81 -2.53 16.62
CA ALA A 130 11.25 -2.36 16.83
C ALA A 130 11.85 -1.42 15.78
N PRO A 131 12.85 -0.59 16.12
CA PRO A 131 13.52 0.30 15.16
C PRO A 131 14.14 -0.43 13.97
#